data_AF-A0A226D1T1-F1
#
_entry.id   AF-A0A226D1T1-F1
#
_cell.length_a   1.000
_cell.length_b   1.000
_cell.length_c   1.000
_cell.angle_alpha   90.00
_cell.angle_beta   90.00
_cell.angle_gamma   90.00
#
_symmetry.space_group_name_H-M   'P 1'
#
loop_
_entity.id
_entity.type
_entity.pdbx_description
1 polymer ?
#
loop_
_entity_poly.entity_id
_entity_poly.type
_entity_poly.pdbx_seq_one_letter_code
_entity_poly.pdbx_strand_id
1 'polypeptide(L)'
;MTCVLVKALNSTIDESAISPSTTKFSYDYGDIGKIYNYYFDGLELLHCIYDSKRVESVSFMAWLVPFKATAWITLLALLLLLGVVTLVQLKCKSGIQSDPFGLLGILLNFSGLLFHQALTNKSIAKMSKLIITAFLLASIVITWSYEFYLIPHLITPPPSNAYSSLKDLMAAKYQVWLSDAAFLDPLKEEFTLERYPSMQTRPSICTKKRLTKD
;
A
#
# COMPACT_ATOMS: atom_id res chain seq x y z
N MET A 1 -5.38 -8.21 10.50
CA MET A 1 -5.14 -8.45 11.93
C MET A 1 -3.86 -9.26 12.01
N THR A 2 -2.80 -8.71 12.59
CA THR A 2 -1.46 -9.30 12.48
C THR A 2 -1.17 -10.13 13.72
N CYS A 3 -0.85 -11.41 13.52
CA CYS A 3 -0.55 -12.34 14.62
C CYS A 3 0.97 -12.50 14.77
N VAL A 4 1.42 -12.47 16.02
CA VAL A 4 2.82 -12.71 16.36
C VAL A 4 2.88 -13.92 17.29
N LEU A 5 3.59 -14.96 16.86
CA LEU A 5 3.82 -16.17 17.64
C LEU A 5 5.20 -16.09 18.27
N VAL A 6 5.27 -16.13 19.59
CA VAL A 6 6.54 -16.22 20.33
C VAL A 6 6.77 -17.67 20.73
N LYS A 7 7.94 -18.20 20.40
CA LYS A 7 8.38 -19.53 20.81
C LYS A 7 9.70 -19.43 21.54
N ALA A 8 9.80 -20.01 22.72
CA ALA A 8 11.09 -20.15 23.40
C ALA A 8 11.92 -21.23 22.67
N LEU A 9 13.19 -20.94 22.41
CA LEU A 9 14.12 -21.96 21.94
C LEU A 9 14.43 -22.90 23.11
N ASN A 10 14.16 -24.19 22.93
CA ASN A 10 14.55 -25.19 23.91
C ASN A 10 16.09 -25.21 23.97
N SER A 11 16.65 -25.04 25.16
CA SER A 11 18.02 -24.60 25.47
C SER A 11 19.16 -25.58 25.13
N THR A 12 19.05 -26.37 24.07
CA THR A 12 20.15 -27.24 23.60
C THR A 12 20.92 -26.65 22.42
N ILE A 13 20.81 -25.35 22.19
CA ILE A 13 21.60 -24.63 21.16
C ILE A 13 22.80 -24.01 21.87
N ASP A 14 24.02 -24.40 21.46
CA ASP A 14 25.29 -23.87 21.97
C ASP A 14 25.30 -22.32 21.95
N GLU A 15 25.23 -21.71 23.14
CA GLU A 15 25.24 -20.26 23.33
C GLU A 15 26.54 -19.59 22.85
N SER A 16 27.61 -20.36 22.61
CA SER A 16 28.92 -19.83 22.24
C SER A 16 29.02 -19.29 20.80
N ALA A 17 27.97 -19.41 19.97
CA ALA A 17 28.02 -19.01 18.56
C ALA A 17 27.16 -17.77 18.21
N ILE A 18 26.38 -17.23 19.14
CA ILE A 18 25.42 -16.17 18.84
C ILE A 18 25.96 -14.83 19.36
N SER A 19 26.66 -14.11 18.47
CA SER A 19 26.89 -12.67 18.63
C SER A 19 25.55 -11.95 18.82
N PRO A 20 25.44 -10.93 19.70
CA PRO A 20 24.19 -10.19 20.02
C PRO A 20 23.59 -9.38 18.86
N SER A 21 23.99 -9.69 17.62
CA SER A 21 23.41 -9.15 16.40
C SER A 21 22.08 -9.85 16.10
N THR A 22 20.98 -9.09 16.08
CA THR A 22 19.66 -9.53 15.64
C THR A 22 19.74 -10.14 14.23
N THR A 23 19.63 -11.47 14.12
CA THR A 23 19.61 -12.15 12.83
C THR A 23 18.17 -12.25 12.34
N LYS A 24 17.92 -11.72 11.14
CA LYS A 24 16.60 -11.71 10.49
C LYS A 24 16.57 -12.79 9.42
N PHE A 25 15.65 -13.75 9.57
CA PHE A 25 15.39 -14.76 8.54
C PHE A 25 14.00 -14.54 7.93
N SER A 26 13.90 -14.66 6.61
CA SER A 26 12.67 -14.51 5.86
C SER A 26 12.38 -15.80 5.13
N TYR A 27 11.24 -16.43 5.42
CA TYR A 27 10.76 -17.60 4.69
C TYR A 27 9.58 -17.18 3.81
N ASP A 28 9.71 -17.45 2.51
CA ASP A 28 8.63 -17.21 1.54
C ASP A 28 7.83 -18.51 1.37
N TYR A 29 6.61 -18.53 1.93
CA TYR A 29 5.67 -19.64 1.75
C TYR A 29 4.68 -19.22 0.66
N GLY A 30 4.79 -19.84 -0.51
CA GLY A 30 4.09 -19.43 -1.75
C GLY A 30 2.59 -19.16 -1.63
N ASP A 31 1.90 -19.81 -0.68
CA ASP A 31 0.45 -19.69 -0.50
C ASP A 31 0.03 -18.96 0.80
N ILE A 32 0.96 -18.70 1.73
CA ILE A 32 0.64 -18.32 3.13
C ILE A 32 1.17 -16.91 3.48
N GLY A 33 1.85 -16.26 2.55
CA GLY A 33 2.47 -14.96 2.78
C GLY A 33 3.83 -15.06 3.47
N LYS A 34 4.50 -13.92 3.62
CA LYS A 34 5.85 -13.86 4.19
C LYS A 34 5.81 -14.03 5.71
N ILE A 35 6.58 -14.98 6.20
CA ILE A 35 6.82 -15.18 7.64
C ILE A 35 8.21 -14.62 7.95
N TYR A 36 8.27 -13.65 8.86
CA TYR A 36 9.52 -13.10 9.36
C TYR A 36 9.83 -13.75 10.69
N ASN A 37 11.07 -14.21 10.85
CA ASN A 37 11.56 -14.76 12.09
C ASN A 37 12.61 -13.81 12.68
N TYR A 38 12.40 -13.41 13.93
CA TYR A 38 13.34 -12.57 14.68
C TYR A 38 13.80 -13.29 15.93
N TYR A 39 15.10 -13.26 16.18
CA TYR A 39 15.71 -13.82 17.39
C TYR A 39 16.13 -12.70 18.34
N PHE A 40 15.63 -12.74 19.57
CA PHE A 40 15.95 -11.80 20.65
C PHE A 40 16.16 -12.56 21.95
N ASP A 41 17.36 -12.51 22.54
CA ASP A 41 17.66 -13.07 23.87
C ASP A 41 17.10 -14.50 24.12
N GLY A 42 17.29 -15.40 23.14
CA GLY A 42 16.80 -16.80 23.22
C GLY A 42 15.32 -17.01 22.85
N LEU A 43 14.59 -15.95 22.49
CA LEU A 43 13.22 -15.99 22.02
C LEU A 43 13.15 -15.94 20.49
N GLU A 44 12.30 -16.79 19.91
CA GLU A 44 11.97 -16.83 18.49
C GLU A 44 10.62 -16.14 18.26
N LEU A 45 10.62 -15.03 17.52
CA LEU A 45 9.45 -14.24 17.18
C LEU A 45 9.06 -14.50 15.73
N LEU A 46 8.01 -15.30 15.54
CA LEU A 46 7.39 -15.54 14.25
C LEU A 46 6.33 -14.48 13.97
N HIS A 47 6.65 -13.55 13.11
CA HIS A 47 5.74 -12.53 12.62
C HIS A 47 5.12 -12.98 11.30
N CYS A 48 3.84 -13.34 11.33
CA CYS A 48 3.09 -13.69 10.14
C CYS A 48 2.30 -12.47 9.67
N ILE A 49 2.65 -11.92 8.50
CA ILE A 49 1.83 -10.88 7.85
C ILE A 49 0.69 -11.57 7.10
N TYR A 50 -0.33 -11.99 7.85
CA TYR A 50 -1.63 -12.38 7.28
C TYR A 50 -2.42 -11.13 6.97
N ASP A 51 -2.27 -10.60 5.75
CA ASP A 51 -3.11 -9.49 5.32
C ASP A 51 -3.49 -9.62 3.84
N SER A 52 -4.33 -10.62 3.57
CA SER A 52 -5.06 -10.78 2.30
C SER A 52 -6.23 -9.79 2.15
N LYS A 53 -6.50 -8.92 3.13
CA LYS A 53 -7.57 -7.90 3.09
C LYS A 53 -7.17 -6.58 2.42
N ARG A 54 -5.98 -6.51 1.83
CA ARG A 54 -5.42 -5.25 1.32
C ARG A 54 -6.25 -4.63 0.21
N VAL A 55 -6.78 -5.42 -0.73
CA VAL A 55 -7.46 -4.85 -1.90
C VAL A 55 -8.82 -4.24 -1.55
N GLU A 56 -9.52 -4.78 -0.56
CA GLU A 56 -10.89 -4.35 -0.21
C GLU A 56 -10.93 -3.17 0.76
N SER A 57 -9.81 -2.85 1.44
CA SER A 57 -9.71 -1.76 2.41
C SER A 57 -8.83 -0.60 1.95
N VAL A 58 -8.40 -0.60 0.68
CA VAL A 58 -7.65 0.53 0.11
C VAL A 58 -8.53 1.77 0.15
N SER A 59 -8.20 2.71 1.06
CA SER A 59 -8.90 4.00 1.10
C SER A 59 -8.76 4.71 -0.25
N PHE A 60 -9.76 5.50 -0.63
CA PHE A 60 -9.69 6.34 -1.83
C PHE A 60 -8.39 7.16 -1.91
N MET A 61 -7.87 7.60 -0.76
CA MET A 61 -6.63 8.38 -0.69
C MET A 61 -5.41 7.65 -1.24
N ALA A 62 -5.34 6.32 -1.12
CA ALA A 62 -4.21 5.54 -1.64
C ALA A 62 -4.08 5.63 -3.17
N TRP A 63 -5.17 5.93 -3.88
CA TRP A 63 -5.15 6.16 -5.33
C TRP A 63 -4.56 7.53 -5.68
N LEU A 64 -4.57 8.50 -4.76
CA LEU A 64 -4.00 9.83 -4.99
C LEU A 64 -2.54 9.95 -4.55
N VAL A 65 -2.04 8.99 -3.75
CA VAL A 65 -0.66 8.95 -3.21
C VAL A 65 0.44 9.02 -4.28
N PRO A 66 0.34 8.37 -5.46
CA PRO A 66 1.46 8.31 -6.40
C PRO A 66 2.01 9.68 -6.82
N PHE A 67 1.18 10.71 -6.79
CA PHE A 67 1.55 12.07 -7.14
C PHE A 67 1.37 13.04 -5.97
N LYS A 68 2.32 13.96 -5.83
CA LYS A 68 2.20 15.08 -4.91
C LYS A 68 1.00 15.96 -5.30
N ALA A 69 0.37 16.61 -4.32
CA ALA A 69 -0.72 17.54 -4.55
C ALA A 69 -0.39 18.61 -5.61
N THR A 70 0.87 19.05 -5.66
CA THR A 70 1.36 20.00 -6.66
C THR A 70 1.20 19.48 -8.09
N ALA A 71 1.46 18.19 -8.36
CA ALA A 71 1.33 17.60 -9.68
C ALA A 71 -0.13 17.57 -10.14
N TRP A 72 -1.05 17.19 -9.24
CA TRP A 72 -2.49 17.23 -9.50
C TRP A 72 -3.00 18.63 -9.80
N ILE A 73 -2.57 19.63 -9.02
CA ILE A 73 -2.91 21.04 -9.25
C ILE A 73 -2.37 21.51 -10.60
N THR A 74 -1.12 21.18 -10.94
CA THR A 74 -0.54 21.58 -12.23
C THR A 74 -1.26 20.92 -13.42
N LEU A 75 -1.67 19.65 -13.29
CA LEU A 75 -2.44 18.96 -14.32
C LEU A 75 -3.80 19.62 -14.52
N LEU A 76 -4.49 19.96 -13.44
CA LEU A 76 -5.79 20.63 -13.49
C LEU A 76 -5.67 22.04 -14.07
N ALA A 77 -4.63 22.80 -13.69
CA ALA A 77 -4.34 24.11 -14.26
C ALA A 77 -4.03 24.03 -15.76
N LEU A 78 -3.26 23.02 -16.19
CA LEU A 78 -2.95 22.80 -17.61
C LEU A 78 -4.20 22.46 -18.43
N LEU A 79 -5.08 21.59 -17.90
CA LEU A 79 -6.36 21.27 -18.52
C LEU A 79 -7.25 22.51 -18.67
N LEU A 80 -7.36 23.33 -17.61
CA LEU A 80 -8.11 24.58 -17.66
C LEU A 80 -7.53 25.54 -18.70
N LEU A 81 -6.21 25.71 -18.74
CA LEU A 81 -5.54 26.55 -19.71
C LEU A 81 -5.81 26.09 -21.15
N LEU A 82 -5.67 24.78 -21.42
CA LEU A 82 -5.97 24.20 -22.74
C LEU A 82 -7.44 24.39 -23.11
N GLY A 83 -8.36 24.20 -22.15
CA GLY A 83 -9.78 24.44 -22.34
C GLY A 83 -10.09 25.89 -22.71
N VAL A 84 -9.48 26.85 -22.03
CA VAL A 84 -9.64 28.29 -22.31
C VAL A 84 -9.05 28.65 -23.68
N VAL A 85 -7.84 28.21 -24.00
CA VAL A 85 -7.21 28.45 -25.30
C VAL A 85 -8.08 27.92 -26.44
N THR A 86 -8.61 26.71 -26.27
CA THR A 86 -9.54 26.09 -27.23
C THR A 86 -10.80 26.90 -27.40
N LEU A 87 -11.41 27.33 -26.30
CA LEU A 87 -12.64 28.13 -26.33
C LEU A 87 -12.42 29.46 -27.06
N VAL A 88 -11.29 30.13 -26.79
CA VAL A 88 -10.91 31.37 -27.47
C VAL A 88 -10.73 31.12 -28.98
N GLN A 89 -10.00 30.07 -29.36
CA GLN A 89 -9.81 29.72 -30.78
C GLN A 89 -11.13 29.42 -31.49
N LEU A 90 -12.05 28.71 -30.83
CA LEU A 90 -13.37 28.40 -31.40
C LEU A 90 -14.21 29.66 -31.58
N LYS A 91 -14.23 30.56 -30.59
CA LYS A 91 -14.94 31.85 -30.68
C LYS A 91 -14.38 32.72 -31.78
N CYS A 92 -13.06 32.87 -31.88
CA CYS A 92 -12.41 33.68 -32.91
C CYS A 92 -12.67 33.17 -34.34
N LYS A 93 -12.71 31.84 -34.54
CA LYS A 93 -12.88 31.26 -35.89
C LYS A 93 -14.33 31.17 -36.35
N SER A 94 -15.26 30.91 -35.43
CA SER A 94 -16.60 30.48 -35.82
C SER A 94 -17.63 31.61 -35.81
N GLY A 95 -17.37 32.70 -35.06
CA GLY A 95 -18.38 33.77 -34.86
C GLY A 95 -19.68 33.27 -34.21
N ILE A 96 -19.69 32.03 -33.71
CA ILE A 96 -20.88 31.35 -33.19
C ILE A 96 -21.16 31.85 -31.78
N GLN A 97 -22.44 32.10 -31.52
CA GLN A 97 -23.00 32.43 -30.20
C GLN A 97 -22.50 31.45 -29.14
N SER A 98 -21.97 31.98 -28.04
CA SER A 98 -21.37 31.19 -26.98
C SER A 98 -22.42 30.32 -26.28
N ASP A 99 -22.33 29.01 -26.48
CA ASP A 99 -23.01 28.04 -25.62
C ASP A 99 -22.46 28.19 -24.18
N PRO A 100 -23.32 28.43 -23.17
CA PRO A 100 -22.91 28.54 -21.77
C PRO A 100 -22.14 27.31 -21.26
N PHE A 101 -22.34 26.13 -21.87
CA PHE A 101 -21.66 24.89 -21.46
C PHE A 101 -20.43 24.53 -22.33
N GLY A 102 -20.04 25.42 -23.25
CA GLY A 102 -18.94 25.15 -24.18
C GLY A 102 -17.62 24.78 -23.49
N LEU A 103 -17.25 25.49 -22.41
CA LEU A 103 -16.02 25.20 -21.67
C LEU A 103 -16.07 23.82 -21.01
N LEU A 104 -17.18 23.47 -20.37
CA LEU A 104 -17.33 22.17 -19.68
C LEU A 104 -17.23 21.01 -20.68
N GLY A 105 -17.89 21.12 -21.84
CA GLY A 105 -17.78 20.12 -22.89
C GLY A 105 -16.35 19.97 -23.41
N ILE A 106 -15.62 21.07 -23.60
CA ILE A 106 -14.20 21.03 -24.00
C ILE A 106 -13.35 20.36 -22.92
N LEU A 107 -13.53 20.74 -21.65
CA LEU A 107 -12.80 20.14 -20.53
C LEU A 107 -13.06 18.63 -20.42
N LEU A 108 -14.31 18.19 -20.55
CA LEU A 108 -14.66 16.77 -20.56
C LEU A 108 -13.99 16.00 -21.69
N ASN A 109 -13.87 16.60 -22.89
CA ASN A 109 -13.15 15.97 -23.99
C ASN A 109 -11.64 15.84 -23.71
N PHE A 110 -11.00 16.85 -23.11
CA PHE A 110 -9.59 16.76 -22.72
C PHE A 110 -9.37 15.79 -21.56
N SER A 111 -10.29 15.72 -20.60
CA SER A 111 -10.29 14.68 -19.57
C SER A 111 -10.43 13.29 -20.20
N GLY A 112 -11.33 13.13 -21.18
CA GLY A 112 -11.46 11.89 -21.95
C GLY A 112 -10.14 11.49 -22.62
N LEU A 113 -9.45 12.43 -23.26
CA LEU A 113 -8.11 12.20 -23.83
C LEU A 113 -7.09 11.74 -22.77
N LEU A 114 -7.13 12.31 -21.56
CA LEU A 114 -6.26 11.86 -20.46
C LEU A 114 -6.52 10.39 -20.09
N PHE A 115 -7.79 9.97 -20.13
CA PHE A 115 -8.21 8.59 -19.90
C PHE A 115 -8.18 7.74 -21.18
N HIS A 116 -7.45 8.18 -22.21
CA HIS A 116 -7.31 7.49 -23.49
C HIS A 116 -8.63 7.20 -24.22
N GLN A 117 -9.68 8.00 -23.97
CA GLN A 117 -10.95 7.91 -24.69
C GLN A 117 -10.85 8.60 -26.05
N ALA A 118 -11.52 8.01 -27.05
CA ALA A 118 -11.56 8.56 -28.39
C ALA A 118 -12.29 9.91 -28.42
N LEU A 119 -11.74 10.87 -29.16
CA LEU A 119 -12.37 12.17 -29.39
C LEU A 119 -13.62 12.00 -30.25
N THR A 120 -14.79 12.25 -29.67
CA THR A 120 -16.07 12.23 -30.39
C THR A 120 -16.37 13.57 -31.08
N ASN A 121 -15.72 14.66 -30.65
CA ASN A 121 -16.05 16.02 -31.07
C ASN A 121 -15.24 16.48 -32.31
N LYS A 122 -15.94 16.71 -33.42
CA LYS A 122 -15.36 17.23 -34.68
C LYS A 122 -14.69 18.60 -34.54
N SER A 123 -15.07 19.40 -33.55
CA SER A 123 -14.45 20.72 -33.32
C SER A 123 -13.00 20.61 -32.85
N ILE A 124 -12.68 19.61 -32.02
CA ILE A 124 -11.33 19.35 -31.53
C ILE A 124 -10.47 18.77 -32.64
N ALA A 125 -11.05 17.97 -33.54
CA ALA A 125 -10.34 17.47 -34.72
C ALA A 125 -9.81 18.59 -35.64
N LYS A 126 -10.34 19.81 -35.53
CA LYS A 126 -9.83 21.00 -36.25
C LYS A 126 -8.65 21.68 -35.56
N MET A 127 -8.27 21.27 -34.35
CA MET A 127 -7.03 21.74 -33.73
C MET A 127 -5.82 21.28 -34.51
N SER A 128 -4.69 21.97 -34.32
CA SER A 128 -3.42 21.51 -34.85
C SER A 128 -3.14 20.10 -34.31
N LYS A 129 -2.98 19.14 -35.23
CA LYS A 129 -2.63 17.76 -34.91
C LYS A 129 -1.44 17.68 -33.94
N LEU A 130 -0.47 18.59 -34.09
CA LEU A 130 0.71 18.69 -33.22
C LEU A 130 0.36 18.90 -31.74
N ILE A 131 -0.59 19.78 -31.40
CA ILE A 131 -1.02 20.00 -30.00
C ILE A 131 -1.68 18.74 -29.46
N ILE A 132 -2.56 18.11 -30.23
CA ILE A 132 -3.25 16.88 -29.80
C ILE A 132 -2.24 15.75 -29.60
N THR A 133 -1.29 15.56 -30.53
CA THR A 133 -0.25 14.53 -30.44
C THR A 133 0.67 14.78 -29.26
N ALA A 134 1.09 16.03 -29.02
CA ALA A 134 1.91 16.38 -27.86
C ALA A 134 1.16 16.13 -26.54
N PHE A 135 -0.13 16.48 -26.48
CA PHE A 135 -0.96 16.23 -25.31
C PHE A 135 -1.18 14.74 -25.06
N LEU A 136 -1.42 13.95 -26.11
CA LEU A 136 -1.53 12.49 -26.03
C LEU A 136 -0.23 11.85 -25.53
N LEU A 137 0.92 12.29 -26.04
CA LEU A 137 2.21 11.79 -25.58
C LEU A 137 2.42 12.11 -24.09
N ALA A 138 2.13 13.34 -23.68
CA ALA A 138 2.19 13.74 -22.28
C ALA A 138 1.24 12.91 -21.40
N SER A 139 0.01 12.66 -21.87
CA SER A 139 -0.96 11.81 -21.19
C SER A 139 -0.42 10.40 -20.97
N ILE A 140 0.12 9.76 -22.03
CA ILE A 140 0.68 8.41 -21.94
C ILE A 140 1.82 8.37 -20.91
N VAL A 141 2.72 9.36 -20.93
CA VAL A 141 3.84 9.44 -19.99
C VAL A 141 3.33 9.60 -18.55
N ILE A 142 2.34 10.46 -18.33
CA ILE A 142 1.75 10.68 -17.00
C ILE A 142 1.06 9.40 -16.51
N THR A 143 0.25 8.76 -17.33
CA THR A 143 -0.47 7.52 -16.99
C THR A 143 0.51 6.39 -16.69
N TRP A 144 1.53 6.20 -17.54
CA TRP A 144 2.54 5.17 -17.32
C TRP A 144 3.35 5.42 -16.05
N SER A 145 3.73 6.68 -15.78
CA SER A 145 4.40 7.04 -14.54
C SER A 145 3.50 6.79 -13.33
N TYR A 146 2.24 7.16 -13.41
CA TYR A 146 1.26 6.95 -12.35
C TYR A 146 1.11 5.45 -12.03
N GLU A 147 0.93 4.61 -13.04
CA GLU A 147 0.83 3.16 -12.86
C GLU A 147 2.11 2.57 -12.27
N PHE A 148 3.28 3.01 -12.76
CA PHE A 148 4.58 2.57 -12.27
C PHE A 148 4.77 2.84 -10.77
N TYR A 149 4.24 3.96 -10.26
CA TYR A 149 4.28 4.27 -8.83
C TYR A 149 3.13 3.64 -8.02
N LEU A 150 1.94 3.55 -8.61
CA LEU A 150 0.76 3.01 -7.93
C LEU A 150 0.89 1.51 -7.68
N ILE A 151 1.36 0.74 -8.67
CA ILE A 151 1.45 -0.72 -8.58
C ILE A 151 2.30 -1.17 -7.38
N PRO A 152 3.56 -0.70 -7.20
CA PRO A 152 4.33 -1.00 -6.00
C PRO A 152 3.66 -0.49 -4.73
N HIS A 153 3.01 0.67 -4.75
CA HIS A 153 2.35 1.21 -3.56
C HIS A 153 1.18 0.33 -3.08
N LEU A 154 0.44 -0.27 -4.02
CA LEU A 154 -0.69 -1.15 -3.71
C LEU A 154 -0.24 -2.58 -3.34
N ILE A 155 0.79 -3.09 -4.01
CA ILE A 155 1.25 -4.47 -3.84
C ILE A 155 2.25 -4.60 -2.68
N THR A 156 3.11 -3.61 -2.48
CA THR A 156 4.16 -3.69 -1.47
C THR A 156 3.52 -3.56 -0.08
N PRO A 157 3.80 -4.50 0.85
CA PRO A 157 3.42 -4.30 2.23
C PRO A 157 4.02 -2.99 2.76
N PRO A 158 3.33 -2.24 3.65
CA PRO A 158 3.96 -1.14 4.32
C PRO A 158 5.23 -1.68 4.98
N PRO A 159 6.28 -0.86 5.07
CA PRO A 159 7.51 -1.27 5.72
C PRO A 159 7.16 -1.82 7.10
N SER A 160 7.72 -2.98 7.44
CA SER A 160 7.62 -3.51 8.79
C SER A 160 8.21 -2.44 9.71
N ASN A 161 7.40 -1.88 10.61
CA ASN A 161 7.94 -1.04 11.67
C ASN A 161 8.98 -1.88 12.42
N ALA A 162 10.21 -1.39 12.49
CA ALA A 162 11.23 -2.01 13.31
C ALA A 162 10.85 -1.75 14.77
N TYR A 163 10.41 -2.79 15.48
CA TYR A 163 10.18 -2.71 16.90
C TYR A 163 11.51 -2.98 17.61
N SER A 164 11.94 -2.03 18.42
CA SER A 164 13.20 -2.14 19.17
C SER A 164 13.03 -2.96 20.44
N SER A 165 11.81 -3.03 20.96
CA SER A 165 11.47 -3.73 22.21
C SER A 165 10.11 -4.41 22.14
N LEU A 166 9.89 -5.38 23.03
CA LEU A 166 8.58 -6.02 23.23
C LEU A 166 7.50 -4.99 23.66
N LYS A 167 7.91 -3.95 24.40
CA LYS A 167 7.03 -2.87 24.82
C LYS A 167 6.45 -2.10 23.63
N ASP A 168 7.26 -1.84 22.60
CA ASP A 168 6.81 -1.17 21.37
C ASP A 168 5.76 -2.02 20.63
N LEU A 169 5.96 -3.34 20.64
CA LEU A 169 5.06 -4.30 20.01
C LEU A 169 3.71 -4.38 20.74
N MET A 170 3.72 -4.34 22.08
CA MET A 170 2.50 -4.25 22.88
C MET A 170 1.79 -2.90 22.70
N ALA A 171 2.53 -1.79 22.66
CA ALA A 171 1.98 -0.45 22.45
C ALA A 171 1.29 -0.31 21.08
N ALA A 172 1.81 -1.01 20.06
CA ALA A 172 1.22 -1.06 18.73
C ALA A 172 -0.01 -2.00 18.62
N LYS A 173 -0.53 -2.50 19.75
CA LYS A 173 -1.75 -3.32 19.85
C LYS A 173 -1.66 -4.66 19.09
N TYR A 174 -0.46 -5.22 18.95
CA TYR A 174 -0.33 -6.57 18.42
C TYR A 174 -0.81 -7.59 19.46
N GLN A 175 -1.51 -8.63 18.99
CA GLN A 175 -1.80 -9.79 19.82
C GLN A 175 -0.58 -10.70 19.84
N VAL A 176 0.00 -10.86 21.02
CA VAL A 176 1.12 -11.76 21.27
C VAL A 176 0.56 -13.10 21.73
N TRP A 177 0.87 -14.17 20.99
CA TRP A 177 0.50 -15.53 21.37
C TRP A 177 1.74 -16.27 21.85
N LEU A 178 1.68 -16.75 23.09
CA LEU A 178 2.73 -17.58 23.69
C LEU A 178 2.38 -19.05 23.46
N SER A 179 3.33 -19.82 22.92
CA SER A 179 3.08 -21.24 22.61
C SER A 179 3.17 -22.16 23.84
N ASP A 180 3.85 -21.76 24.90
CA ASP A 180 4.02 -22.54 26.13
C ASP A 180 3.66 -21.73 27.37
N ALA A 181 2.71 -22.24 28.15
CA ALA A 181 2.24 -21.60 29.38
C ALA A 181 3.29 -21.60 30.50
N ALA A 182 4.22 -22.57 30.49
CA ALA A 182 5.28 -22.68 31.50
C ALA A 182 6.28 -21.50 31.48
N PHE A 183 6.29 -20.72 30.40
CA PHE A 183 7.17 -19.56 30.25
C PHE A 183 6.56 -18.25 30.78
N LEU A 184 5.30 -18.27 31.21
CA LEU A 184 4.59 -17.07 31.68
C LEU A 184 4.98 -16.66 33.10
N ASP A 185 5.38 -17.59 33.95
CA ASP A 185 5.56 -17.32 35.38
C ASP A 185 6.66 -16.27 35.68
N PRO A 186 7.84 -16.28 35.03
CA PRO A 186 8.87 -15.26 35.27
C PRO A 186 8.51 -13.89 34.68
N LEU A 187 7.90 -13.88 33.49
CA LEU A 187 7.51 -12.63 32.80
C LEU A 187 6.36 -11.90 33.49
N LYS A 188 5.54 -12.61 34.25
CA LYS A 188 4.42 -12.07 35.02
C LYS A 188 4.86 -11.27 36.24
N GLU A 189 6.07 -11.54 36.76
CA GLU A 189 6.68 -10.79 37.86
C GLU A 189 7.41 -9.53 37.36
N GLU A 190 8.08 -9.60 36.22
CA GLU A 190 8.87 -8.49 35.69
C GLU A 190 8.02 -7.43 34.96
N PHE A 191 6.97 -7.87 34.27
CA PHE A 191 5.95 -6.98 33.72
C PHE A 191 4.72 -7.06 34.61
N THR A 192 4.41 -5.99 35.34
CA THR A 192 3.14 -5.81 36.03
C THR A 192 2.02 -5.79 34.98
N LEU A 193 1.65 -6.98 34.51
CA LEU A 193 0.59 -7.27 33.54
C LEU A 193 -0.76 -7.13 34.25
N GLU A 194 -1.00 -5.97 34.86
CA GLU A 194 -2.32 -5.61 35.33
C GLU A 194 -3.23 -5.41 34.11
N ARG A 195 -4.06 -6.42 33.86
CA ARG A 195 -5.29 -6.33 33.05
C ARG A 195 -5.11 -5.75 31.65
N TYR A 196 -4.50 -6.53 30.75
CA TYR A 196 -4.89 -6.47 29.34
C TYR A 196 -5.87 -7.62 29.04
N PRO A 197 -7.19 -7.35 28.91
CA PRO A 197 -8.22 -8.38 28.72
C PRO A 197 -8.19 -9.10 27.35
N SER A 198 -7.13 -8.94 26.55
CA SER A 198 -7.05 -9.47 25.18
C SER A 198 -6.00 -10.58 24.96
N MET A 199 -5.30 -11.07 26.00
CA MET A 199 -4.53 -12.32 25.89
C MET A 199 -5.49 -13.51 26.03
N GLN A 200 -6.14 -13.90 24.93
CA GLN A 200 -6.85 -15.17 24.87
C GLN A 200 -5.86 -16.31 24.70
N THR A 201 -6.08 -17.43 25.39
CA THR A 201 -5.52 -18.73 25.01
C THR A 201 -6.20 -19.23 23.73
N ARG A 202 -5.43 -19.81 22.80
CA ARG A 202 -5.81 -20.14 21.41
C ARG A 202 -7.27 -20.55 21.17
N PRO A 203 -7.96 -19.98 20.15
CA PRO A 203 -8.92 -20.72 19.35
C PRO A 203 -8.15 -21.77 18.51
N SER A 204 -8.67 -22.99 18.44
CA SER A 204 -8.11 -24.20 17.81
C SER A 204 -7.85 -24.14 16.29
N ILE A 205 -7.93 -22.97 15.66
CA ILE A 205 -7.92 -22.78 14.21
C ILE A 205 -6.49 -22.78 13.64
N CYS A 206 -5.46 -22.52 14.45
CA CYS A 206 -4.06 -22.81 14.08
C CYS A 206 -3.71 -24.27 14.37
N THR A 207 -4.49 -25.21 13.86
CA THR A 207 -4.13 -26.62 13.86
C THR A 207 -3.06 -26.84 12.81
N LYS A 208 -1.87 -27.18 13.29
CA LYS A 208 -0.71 -27.65 12.54
C LYS A 208 -1.15 -28.73 11.54
N LYS A 209 -1.46 -28.37 10.28
CA LYS A 209 -1.56 -29.34 9.19
C LYS A 209 -0.16 -29.90 9.00
N ARG A 210 0.11 -31.04 9.63
CA ARG A 210 1.28 -31.86 9.35
C ARG A 210 1.13 -32.29 7.90
N LEU A 211 1.87 -31.65 6.99
CA LEU A 211 2.07 -32.16 5.63
C LEU A 211 2.78 -33.51 5.79
N THR A 212 1.99 -34.58 5.78
CA THR A 212 2.51 -35.91 5.49
C THR A 212 2.97 -35.88 4.05
N LYS A 213 4.24 -36.23 3.86
CA LYS A 213 4.88 -36.38 2.58
C LYS A 213 4.39 -37.73 2.03
N ASP A 214 3.49 -37.67 1.05
CA ASP A 214 3.25 -38.79 0.13
C ASP A 214 4.18 -38.65 -1.08
#